data_AF-A0A963NYT9-F1
#
_entry.id   AF-A0A963NYT9-F1
#
_cell.length_a   1.000
_cell.length_b   1.000
_cell.length_c   1.000
_cell.angle_alpha   90.00
_cell.angle_beta   90.00
_cell.angle_gamma   90.00
#
_symmetry.space_group_name_H-M   'P 1'
#
loop_
_entity.id
_entity.type
_entity.pdbx_description
1 polymer ?
#
loop_
_entity_poly.entity_id
_entity_poly.type
_entity_poly.pdbx_seq_one_letter_code
_entity_poly.pdbx_strand_id
1 'polypeptide(L)'
;MAAASIFGVASTALADAQVERGRYLVEVIGACGNCHTPMGPEGPDTSRHLAGGMVIDMDVFRAVPANITPDPETGIGAWSD
;
A
#
# COMPACT_ATOMS: atom_id res chain seq x y z
N MET A 1 40.88 11.20 27.14
CA MET A 1 39.85 10.20 26.81
C MET A 1 38.78 10.91 26.00
N ALA A 2 38.90 10.90 24.67
CA ALA A 2 37.92 11.50 23.78
C ALA A 2 37.09 10.35 23.18
N ALA A 3 35.81 10.29 23.53
CA ALA A 3 34.88 9.34 22.95
C ALA A 3 34.51 9.84 21.54
N ALA A 4 34.97 9.14 20.51
CA ALA A 4 34.53 9.38 19.14
C ALA A 4 33.12 8.80 18.98
N SER A 5 32.12 9.68 18.85
CA SER A 5 30.75 9.31 18.51
C SER A 5 30.71 8.82 17.06
N ILE A 6 30.48 7.53 16.88
CA ILE A 6 30.19 6.93 15.58
C ILE A 6 28.74 7.26 15.25
N PHE A 7 28.52 8.26 14.38
CA PHE A 7 27.22 8.44 13.74
C PHE A 7 27.02 7.25 12.78
N GLY A 8 26.13 6.34 13.16
CA GLY A 8 25.78 5.16 12.38
C GLY A 8 25.12 5.56 11.07
N VAL A 9 25.82 5.34 9.96
CA VAL A 9 25.24 5.41 8.62
C VAL A 9 24.36 4.19 8.45
N ALA A 10 23.04 4.34 8.60
CA ALA A 10 22.10 3.28 8.25
C ALA A 10 22.31 2.95 6.76
N SER A 11 22.60 1.67 6.47
CA SER A 11 22.91 1.22 5.10
C SER A 11 21.65 1.22 4.25
N THR A 12 21.69 1.89 3.10
CA THR A 12 20.60 1.94 2.10
C THR A 12 20.13 0.54 1.69
N ALA A 13 21.03 -0.44 1.65
CA ALA A 13 20.72 -1.83 1.29
C ALA A 13 19.71 -2.49 2.25
N LEU A 14 19.70 -2.14 3.54
CA LEU A 14 18.72 -2.67 4.50
C LEU A 14 17.35 -2.03 4.29
N ALA A 15 17.29 -0.74 3.95
CA ALA A 15 16.05 -0.05 3.63
C ALA A 15 15.41 -0.62 2.36
N ASP A 16 16.21 -0.88 1.32
CA ASP A 16 15.75 -1.49 0.08
C ASP A 16 15.17 -2.90 0.32
N ALA A 17 15.82 -3.71 1.15
CA ALA A 17 15.33 -5.05 1.51
C ALA A 17 13.99 -5.01 2.27
N GLN A 18 13.80 -4.02 3.15
CA GLN A 18 12.55 -3.85 3.87
C GLN A 18 11.41 -3.39 2.95
N VAL A 19 11.68 -2.45 2.04
CA VAL A 19 10.70 -2.01 1.03
C VAL A 19 10.31 -3.16 0.12
N GLU A 20 11.28 -3.94 -0.35
CA GLU A 20 11.02 -5.09 -1.22
C GLU A 20 10.19 -6.18 -0.51
N ARG A 21 10.49 -6.45 0.76
CA ARG A 21 9.66 -7.34 1.58
C ARG A 21 8.23 -6.80 1.72
N GLY A 22 8.08 -5.50 1.97
CA GLY A 22 6.77 -4.84 2.05
C GLY A 22 5.97 -5.00 0.75
N ARG A 23 6.63 -4.73 -0.37
CA ARG A 23 6.06 -4.91 -1.71
C ARG A 23 5.60 -6.36 -1.93
N TYR A 24 6.42 -7.35 -1.60
CA TYR A 24 6.04 -8.76 -1.70
C TYR A 24 4.79 -9.10 -0.88
N LEU A 25 4.69 -8.58 0.34
CA LEU A 25 3.52 -8.80 1.18
C LEU A 25 2.26 -8.16 0.60
N VAL A 26 2.33 -6.92 0.11
CA VAL A 26 1.17 -6.22 -0.46
C VAL A 26 0.72 -6.85 -1.77
N GLU A 27 1.66 -7.13 -2.67
CA GLU A 27 1.35 -7.55 -4.04
C GLU A 27 1.01 -9.05 -4.13
N VAL A 28 1.68 -9.89 -3.33
CA VAL A 28 1.60 -11.36 -3.50
C VAL A 28 0.83 -12.01 -2.38
N ILE A 29 1.24 -11.79 -1.13
CA ILE A 29 0.67 -12.54 0.02
C ILE A 29 -0.70 -12.00 0.40
N GLY A 30 -0.81 -10.69 0.57
CA GLY A 30 -2.05 -10.00 0.88
C GLY A 30 -2.91 -9.74 -0.36
N ALA A 31 -2.30 -9.75 -1.55
CA ALA A 31 -2.94 -9.48 -2.83
C ALA A 31 -3.91 -8.27 -2.76
N CYS A 32 -3.46 -7.18 -2.14
CA CYS A 32 -4.32 -6.06 -1.73
C CYS A 32 -5.05 -5.43 -2.93
N GLY A 33 -4.39 -5.41 -4.09
CA GLY A 33 -4.95 -4.92 -5.35
C GLY A 33 -6.20 -5.67 -5.83
N ASN A 34 -6.43 -6.92 -5.39
CA ASN A 34 -7.62 -7.67 -5.80
C ASN A 34 -8.92 -7.02 -5.37
N CYS A 35 -8.93 -6.29 -4.26
CA CYS A 35 -10.09 -5.53 -3.79
C CYS A 35 -9.86 -4.02 -3.93
N HIS A 36 -8.63 -3.56 -3.74
CA HIS A 36 -8.30 -2.14 -3.71
C HIS A 36 -7.88 -1.56 -5.06
N THR A 37 -8.00 -2.28 -6.17
CA THR A 37 -7.78 -1.71 -7.51
C THR A 37 -9.09 -1.74 -8.29
N PRO A 38 -9.56 -0.60 -8.85
CA PRO A 38 -10.82 -0.57 -9.55
C PRO A 38 -10.76 -1.37 -10.84
N MET A 39 -11.90 -1.93 -11.25
CA MET A 39 -12.04 -2.66 -12.51
C MET A 39 -12.48 -1.72 -13.63
N GLY A 40 -11.74 -1.71 -14.72
CA GLY A 40 -12.14 -1.13 -16.00
C GLY A 40 -12.67 -2.19 -16.98
N PRO A 41 -13.06 -1.78 -18.20
CA PRO A 41 -13.58 -2.70 -19.23
C PRO A 41 -12.62 -3.82 -19.64
N GLU A 42 -11.30 -3.59 -19.51
CA GLU A 42 -10.24 -4.50 -19.94
C GLU A 42 -9.61 -5.28 -18.77
N GLY A 43 -10.16 -5.14 -17.55
CA GLY A 43 -9.59 -5.72 -16.33
C GLY A 43 -9.19 -4.65 -15.31
N PRO A 44 -8.29 -4.98 -14.35
CA PRO A 44 -7.85 -4.04 -13.33
C PRO A 44 -7.22 -2.77 -13.94
N ASP A 45 -7.67 -1.61 -13.49
CA ASP A 45 -7.11 -0.32 -13.90
C ASP A 45 -5.87 -0.01 -13.05
N THR A 46 -4.72 -0.43 -13.55
CA THR A 46 -3.43 -0.29 -12.86
C THR A 46 -2.97 1.16 -12.69
N SER A 47 -3.55 2.11 -13.45
CA SER A 47 -3.28 3.55 -13.24
C SER A 47 -3.83 4.05 -11.90
N ARG A 48 -4.79 3.32 -11.33
CA ARG A 48 -5.43 3.57 -10.04
C ARG A 48 -5.17 2.43 -9.05
N HIS A 49 -3.97 1.83 -9.11
CA HIS A 49 -3.55 0.77 -8.20
C HIS A 49 -3.76 1.18 -6.74
N LEU A 50 -4.43 0.32 -5.95
CA LEU A 50 -4.75 0.53 -4.54
C LEU A 50 -5.69 1.71 -4.21
N ALA A 51 -6.32 2.33 -5.23
CA ALA A 51 -7.25 3.46 -5.06
C ALA A 51 -8.68 3.05 -4.63
N GLY A 52 -8.92 1.79 -4.33
CA GLY A 52 -10.21 1.25 -3.91
C GLY A 52 -11.22 1.09 -5.04
N GLY A 53 -12.50 1.16 -4.69
CA GLY A 53 -13.60 1.37 -5.65
C GLY A 53 -14.20 0.13 -6.31
N MET A 54 -13.70 -1.08 -6.04
CA MET A 54 -14.37 -2.31 -6.46
C MET A 54 -15.65 -2.52 -5.64
N VAL A 55 -16.84 -2.32 -6.22
CA VAL A 55 -18.09 -2.58 -5.51
C VAL A 55 -18.32 -4.09 -5.41
N ILE A 56 -18.29 -4.62 -4.19
CA ILE A 56 -18.67 -5.99 -3.87
C ILE A 56 -20.13 -5.96 -3.44
N ASP A 57 -21.03 -6.40 -4.33
CA ASP A 57 -22.47 -6.38 -4.11
C ASP A 57 -23.00 -7.82 -4.05
N MET A 58 -23.34 -8.27 -2.86
CA MET A 58 -23.88 -9.60 -2.58
C MET A 58 -25.22 -9.45 -1.87
N ASP A 59 -26.12 -10.43 -2.01
CA ASP A 59 -27.46 -10.37 -1.39
C ASP A 59 -27.45 -10.10 0.12
N VAL A 60 -26.38 -10.52 0.79
CA VAL A 60 -26.19 -10.41 2.24
C VAL A 60 -25.39 -9.18 2.68
N PHE A 61 -24.61 -8.57 1.79
CA PHE A 61 -23.84 -7.37 2.12
C PHE A 61 -23.38 -6.63 0.86
N ARG A 62 -23.17 -5.33 1.05
CA ARG A 62 -22.47 -4.48 0.08
C ARG A 62 -21.23 -3.89 0.72
N ALA A 63 -20.09 -4.03 0.06
CA ALA A 63 -18.82 -3.45 0.50
C ALA A 63 -18.15 -2.67 -0.63
N VAL A 64 -17.50 -1.57 -0.28
CA VAL A 64 -16.68 -0.77 -1.19
C VAL A 64 -15.30 -0.61 -0.53
N PRO A 65 -14.25 -1.26 -1.06
CA PRO A 65 -12.88 -1.12 -0.58
C PRO A 65 -12.43 0.34 -0.65
N ALA A 66 -11.85 0.83 0.44
CA ALA A 66 -11.35 2.20 0.55
C ALA A 66 -10.13 2.44 -0.37
N ASN A 67 -9.85 3.71 -0.65
CA ASN A 67 -8.56 4.09 -1.22
C ASN A 67 -7.49 3.96 -0.12
N ILE A 68 -6.47 3.13 -0.35
CA ILE A 68 -5.37 2.90 0.61
C ILE A 68 -4.04 3.48 0.12
N THR A 69 -4.08 4.34 -0.90
CA THR A 69 -2.90 5.09 -1.36
C THR A 69 -2.53 6.20 -0.37
N PRO A 70 -1.32 6.77 -0.49
CA PRO A 70 -0.92 7.95 0.28
C PRO A 70 -1.67 9.25 -0.08
N ASP A 71 -2.70 9.19 -0.93
CA ASP A 71 -3.52 10.36 -1.26
C ASP A 71 -4.10 10.99 0.01
N PRO A 72 -3.95 12.32 0.21
CA PRO A 72 -4.34 12.97 1.47
C PRO A 72 -5.83 13.26 1.57
N GLU A 73 -6.57 13.31 0.46
CA GLU A 73 -7.99 13.69 0.44
C GLU A 73 -8.92 12.47 0.51
N THR A 74 -8.56 11.43 -0.23
CA THR A 74 -9.38 10.24 -0.43
C THR A 74 -8.71 8.96 0.09
N GLY A 75 -7.38 8.97 0.26
CA GLY A 75 -6.60 7.85 0.75
C GLY A 75 -6.28 7.91 2.25
N ILE A 76 -5.21 7.21 2.64
CA ILE A 76 -4.74 7.14 4.04
C ILE A 76 -3.67 8.18 4.37
N GLY A 77 -3.34 9.08 3.44
CA GLY A 77 -2.22 10.01 3.58
C GLY A 77 -2.35 11.02 4.73
N ALA A 78 -3.56 11.26 5.20
CA ALA A 78 -3.86 12.16 6.32
C ALA A 78 -4.12 11.45 7.66
N TRP A 79 -4.03 10.11 7.71
CA TRP A 79 -4.35 9.35 8.91
C TRP A 79 -3.22 9.48 9.94
N SER A 80 -3.59 9.54 11.22
CA SER A 80 -2.67 9.45 12.35
C SER A 80 -3.00 8.23 13.20
N ASP A 81 -1.98 7.63 13.80
CA ASP A 81 -2.15 6.56 14.81
C ASP A 81 -2.75 7.07 16.12
#